data_AF-A0A550HU14-F1
#
_entry.id   AF-A0A550HU14-F1
#
_cell.length_a   1.000
_cell.length_b   1.000
_cell.length_c   1.000
_cell.angle_alpha   90.00
_cell.angle_beta   90.00
_cell.angle_gamma   90.00
#
_symmetry.space_group_name_H-M   'P 1'
#
loop_
_entity.id
_entity.type
_entity.pdbx_description
1 polymer ?
#
loop_
_entity_poly.entity_id
_entity_poly.type
_entity_poly.pdbx_seq_one_letter_code
_entity_poly.pdbx_strand_id
1 'polypeptide(L)'
;MRLFCPSKAKEPYREIIRELSRRTRVDVIFTKKIPDDAVVLDQLGEPLTQELLDELVKVDTDFVVGGPDGIDHPGRKVSLGRYTLNHQLAIIVLLDLLFRTRFPKHPYNKH
;
A
#
# COMPACT_ATOMS: atom_id res chain seq x y z
N MET A 1 -2.68 -10.81 -3.17
CA MET A 1 -2.64 -9.47 -2.58
C MET A 1 -2.86 -8.42 -3.64
N ARG A 2 -3.78 -7.52 -3.34
CA ARG A 2 -4.20 -6.39 -4.17
C ARG A 2 -4.06 -5.11 -3.35
N LEU A 3 -3.79 -4.00 -4.04
CA LEU A 3 -3.77 -2.67 -3.47
C LEU A 3 -4.85 -1.84 -4.15
N PHE A 4 -5.89 -1.47 -3.41
CA PHE A 4 -7.00 -0.69 -3.94
C PHE A 4 -6.83 0.80 -3.66
N CYS A 5 -7.23 1.63 -4.62
CA CYS A 5 -7.34 3.07 -4.42
C CYS A 5 -8.54 3.64 -5.19
N PRO A 6 -9.42 4.43 -4.57
CA PRO A 6 -10.57 5.02 -5.28
C PRO A 6 -10.17 6.13 -6.25
N SER A 7 -8.95 6.65 -6.17
CA SER A 7 -8.45 7.77 -6.97
C SER A 7 -7.38 7.31 -7.96
N LYS A 8 -7.57 7.61 -9.25
CA LYS A 8 -6.61 7.25 -10.29
C LYS A 8 -5.29 8.01 -10.11
N ALA A 9 -4.18 7.30 -10.34
CA ALA A 9 -2.87 7.93 -10.43
C ALA A 9 -2.75 8.85 -11.65
N LYS A 10 -2.05 9.97 -11.45
CA LYS A 10 -1.66 10.97 -12.45
C LYS A 10 -0.17 10.80 -12.80
N GLU A 11 0.26 11.34 -13.93
CA GLU A 11 1.69 11.40 -14.26
C GLU A 11 2.43 12.36 -13.31
N PRO A 12 3.69 12.06 -12.93
CA PRO A 12 4.50 10.90 -13.35
C PRO A 12 4.30 9.63 -12.51
N TYR A 13 3.47 9.69 -11.46
CA TYR A 13 3.32 8.59 -10.50
C TYR A 13 2.73 7.33 -11.11
N ARG A 14 1.87 7.46 -12.13
CA ARG A 14 1.23 6.32 -12.79
C ARG A 14 2.26 5.33 -13.35
N GLU A 15 3.31 5.83 -14.02
CA GLU A 15 4.37 4.97 -14.56
C GLU A 15 5.17 4.28 -13.44
N ILE A 16 5.50 5.03 -12.39
CA ILE A 16 6.23 4.52 -11.22
C ILE A 16 5.43 3.41 -10.52
N ILE A 17 4.15 3.66 -10.26
CA ILE A 17 3.25 2.70 -9.62
C ILE A 17 3.12 1.44 -10.47
N ARG A 18 3.01 1.56 -11.79
CA ARG A 18 2.95 0.41 -12.71
C ARG A 18 4.21 -0.45 -12.63
N GLU A 19 5.39 0.17 -12.64
CA GLU A 19 6.66 -0.55 -12.55
C GLU A 19 6.85 -1.21 -11.18
N LEU A 20 6.54 -0.51 -10.08
CA LEU A 20 6.64 -1.07 -8.73
C LEU A 20 5.62 -2.19 -8.50
N SER A 21 4.39 -2.05 -8.98
CA SER A 21 3.35 -3.10 -8.96
C SER A 21 3.86 -4.38 -9.64
N ARG A 22 4.47 -4.25 -10.82
CA ARG A 22 5.07 -5.38 -11.55
C ARG A 22 6.20 -6.05 -10.76
N ARG A 23 7.10 -5.28 -10.14
CA ARG A 23 8.23 -5.79 -9.35
C ARG A 23 7.79 -6.49 -8.06
N THR A 24 6.80 -5.92 -7.39
CA THR A 24 6.25 -6.42 -6.10
C THR A 24 5.30 -7.61 -6.27
N ARG A 25 4.77 -7.82 -7.48
CA ARG A 25 3.67 -8.75 -7.75
C ARG A 25 2.43 -8.43 -6.92
N VAL A 26 2.12 -7.14 -6.80
CA VAL A 26 0.94 -6.61 -6.13
C VAL A 26 0.10 -5.88 -7.17
N ASP A 27 -1.13 -6.33 -7.36
CA ASP A 27 -2.03 -5.72 -8.34
C ASP A 27 -2.63 -4.43 -7.78
N VAL A 28 -2.29 -3.30 -8.41
CA VAL A 28 -2.85 -2.00 -8.03
C VAL A 28 -4.14 -1.74 -8.80
N ILE A 29 -5.26 -1.67 -8.09
CA ILE A 29 -6.60 -1.58 -8.66
C ILE A 29 -7.22 -0.23 -8.31
N PHE A 30 -7.43 0.61 -9.32
CA PHE A 30 -8.10 1.90 -9.15
C PHE A 30 -9.62 1.75 -9.25
N THR A 31 -10.31 1.64 -8.11
CA THR A 31 -11.76 1.37 -8.02
C THR A 31 -12.36 1.90 -6.73
N LYS A 32 -13.66 2.21 -6.78
CA LYS A 32 -14.47 2.52 -5.58
C LYS A 32 -15.02 1.27 -4.88
N LYS A 33 -14.99 0.12 -5.55
CA LYS A 33 -15.46 -1.17 -4.99
C LYS A 33 -14.30 -1.84 -4.28
N ILE A 34 -14.26 -1.72 -2.96
CA ILE A 34 -13.18 -2.20 -2.11
C ILE A 34 -13.73 -3.34 -1.23
N PRO A 35 -12.96 -4.42 -1.02
CA PRO A 35 -13.33 -5.47 -0.06
C PRO A 35 -13.33 -4.98 1.39
N ASP A 36 -14.38 -5.30 2.15
CA ASP A 36 -14.56 -4.84 3.54
C ASP A 36 -13.42 -5.31 4.49
N ASP A 37 -12.78 -6.42 4.17
CA ASP A 37 -11.67 -7.02 4.94
C ASP A 37 -10.28 -6.46 4.58
N ALA A 38 -10.19 -5.53 3.63
CA ALA A 38 -8.94 -4.90 3.26
C ALA A 38 -8.37 -4.03 4.39
N VAL A 39 -7.05 -4.07 4.57
CA VAL A 39 -6.33 -3.22 5.52
C VAL A 39 -6.20 -1.81 4.96
N VAL A 40 -6.63 -0.81 5.73
CA VAL A 40 -6.71 0.58 5.32
C VAL A 40 -5.46 1.33 5.75
N LEU A 41 -4.79 2.01 4.81
CA LEU A 41 -3.78 3.00 5.15
C LEU A 41 -4.44 4.30 5.63
N ASP A 42 -4.26 4.60 6.91
CA ASP A 42 -4.81 5.76 7.61
C ASP A 42 -3.73 6.32 8.56
N GLN A 43 -3.53 7.65 8.55
CA GLN A 43 -2.52 8.30 9.40
C GLN A 43 -2.77 8.09 10.90
N LEU A 44 -4.03 7.89 11.30
CA LEU A 44 -4.45 7.64 12.68
C LEU A 44 -4.51 6.14 13.02
N GLY A 45 -4.18 5.26 12.07
CA GLY A 45 -4.10 3.82 12.28
C GLY A 45 -2.93 3.42 13.19
N GLU A 46 -2.89 2.14 13.56
CA GLU A 46 -1.73 1.61 14.30
C GLU A 46 -0.46 1.65 13.42
N PRO A 47 0.73 1.86 13.98
CA PRO A 47 1.95 1.88 13.18
C PRO A 47 2.15 0.57 12.40
N LEU A 48 2.39 0.67 11.10
CA LEU A 48 2.77 -0.47 10.27
C LEU A 48 4.23 -0.83 10.54
N THR A 49 4.48 -1.59 11.61
CA THR A 49 5.82 -2.09 11.94
C THR A 49 6.25 -3.18 10.95
N GLN A 50 7.54 -3.52 10.95
CA GLN A 50 8.05 -4.60 10.10
C GLN A 50 7.40 -5.95 10.45
N GLU A 51 7.20 -6.23 11.74
CA GLU A 51 6.58 -7.46 12.21
C GLU A 51 5.13 -7.57 11.70
N LEU A 52 4.36 -6.49 11.82
CA LEU A 52 2.99 -6.45 11.31
C LEU A 52 2.96 -6.58 9.78
N LEU A 53 3.86 -5.91 9.08
CA LEU A 53 3.96 -6.02 7.62
C LEU A 53 4.29 -7.45 7.19
N ASP A 54 5.20 -8.14 7.88
CA ASP A 54 5.54 -9.54 7.64
C ASP A 54 4.33 -10.46 7.84
N GLU A 55 3.54 -10.24 8.89
CA GLU A 55 2.30 -10.98 9.14
C GLU A 55 1.28 -10.77 8.02
N LEU A 56 1.03 -9.52 7.63
CA LEU A 56 0.07 -9.18 6.58
C LEU A 56 0.49 -9.75 5.21
N VAL A 57 1.80 -9.78 4.93
CA VAL A 57 2.35 -10.39 3.71
C VAL A 57 2.21 -11.91 3.72
N LYS A 58 2.43 -12.58 4.85
CA LYS A 58 2.30 -14.05 4.98
C LYS A 58 0.90 -14.56 4.66
N VAL A 59 -0.13 -13.79 5.01
CA VAL A 59 -1.54 -14.16 4.77
C VAL A 59 -2.13 -13.53 3.50
N ASP A 60 -1.29 -12.94 2.64
CA ASP A 60 -1.66 -12.34 1.35
C ASP A 60 -2.76 -11.26 1.41
N THR A 61 -2.73 -10.46 2.48
CA THR A 61 -3.73 -9.43 2.80
C THR A 61 -3.89 -8.38 1.70
N ASP A 62 -5.12 -7.94 1.45
CA ASP A 62 -5.38 -6.79 0.58
C ASP A 62 -5.26 -5.47 1.32
N PHE A 63 -4.80 -4.44 0.63
CA PHE A 63 -4.59 -3.11 1.17
C PHE A 63 -5.46 -2.06 0.47
N VAL A 64 -5.77 -0.98 1.19
CA VAL A 64 -6.43 0.20 0.66
C VAL A 64 -5.61 1.45 0.93
N VAL A 65 -5.55 2.33 -0.07
CA VAL A 65 -5.13 3.71 0.09
C VAL A 65 -6.29 4.61 -0.32
N GLY A 66 -6.70 5.50 0.57
CA GLY A 66 -7.77 6.46 0.29
C GLY A 66 -7.45 7.44 -0.84
N GLY A 67 -8.44 8.25 -1.22
CA GLY A 67 -8.23 9.36 -2.14
C GLY A 67 -7.64 10.59 -1.43
N PRO A 68 -7.60 11.76 -2.11
CA PRO A 68 -7.24 13.03 -1.50
C PRO A 68 -8.05 13.37 -0.24
N ASP A 69 -9.34 13.01 -0.24
CA ASP A 69 -10.27 13.27 0.87
C ASP A 69 -10.28 12.13 1.91
N GLY A 70 -9.36 11.16 1.79
CA GLY A 70 -9.33 9.95 2.60
C GLY A 70 -10.29 8.87 2.09
N ILE A 71 -10.69 7.98 3.00
CA ILE A 71 -11.67 6.93 2.76
C ILE A 71 -12.35 6.54 4.08
N ASP A 72 -13.67 6.40 4.04
CA ASP A 72 -14.42 5.76 5.12
C ASP A 72 -14.56 4.28 4.79
N HIS A 73 -13.90 3.42 5.57
CA HIS A 73 -13.81 1.99 5.33
C HIS A 73 -13.71 1.22 6.65
N PRO A 74 -14.45 0.11 6.83
CA PRO A 74 -14.52 -0.62 8.10
C PRO A 74 -13.27 -1.45 8.43
N GLY A 75 -12.41 -1.68 7.43
CA GLY A 75 -11.22 -2.51 7.57
C GLY A 75 -10.20 -1.99 8.59
N ARG A 76 -9.34 -2.89 9.07
CA ARG A 76 -8.26 -2.60 10.04
C ARG A 76 -7.38 -1.46 9.54
N LYS A 77 -7.12 -0.48 10.38
CA LYS A 77 -6.37 0.74 10.02
C LYS A 77 -4.91 0.66 10.45
N VAL A 78 -3.99 0.78 9.50
CA VAL A 78 -2.55 0.85 9.75
C VAL A 78 -1.96 2.13 9.15
N SER A 79 -0.85 2.60 9.71
CA SER A 79 -0.25 3.90 9.40
C SER A 79 1.20 3.73 8.93
N LEU A 80 1.54 4.38 7.81
CA LEU A 80 2.93 4.53 7.35
C LEU A 80 3.72 5.56 8.16
N GLY A 81 3.06 6.30 9.06
CA GLY A 81 3.65 7.35 9.87
C GLY A 81 2.67 8.48 10.16
N ARG A 82 3.07 9.42 11.03
CA ARG A 82 2.22 10.54 11.48
C ARG A 82 2.11 11.70 10.48
N TYR A 83 2.56 11.51 9.24
CA TYR A 83 2.55 12.54 8.20
C TYR A 83 1.45 12.25 7.19
N THR A 84 0.79 13.29 6.71
CA THR A 84 -0.17 13.16 5.62
C THR A 84 0.58 12.99 4.30
N LEU A 85 0.58 11.77 3.77
CA LEU A 85 1.13 11.47 2.45
C LEU A 85 0.06 11.68 1.37
N ASN A 86 0.48 12.20 0.22
CA ASN A 86 -0.35 12.12 -0.98
C ASN A 86 -0.64 10.64 -1.28
N HIS A 87 -1.88 10.28 -1.61
CA HIS A 87 -2.28 8.89 -1.89
C HIS A 87 -1.35 8.16 -2.87
N GLN A 88 -0.83 8.85 -3.90
CA GLN A 88 0.09 8.23 -4.85
C GLN A 88 1.46 7.93 -4.24
N LEU A 89 1.95 8.82 -3.36
CA LEU A 89 3.18 8.58 -2.60
C LEU A 89 2.97 7.45 -1.58
N ALA A 90 1.82 7.41 -0.91
CA ALA A 90 1.48 6.32 0.00
C ALA A 90 1.47 4.97 -0.71
N ILE A 91 0.89 4.89 -1.92
CA ILE A 91 0.95 3.70 -2.79
C ILE A 91 2.40 3.32 -3.08
N ILE A 92 3.23 4.27 -3.51
CA ILE A 92 4.64 4.01 -3.87
C ILE A 92 5.43 3.50 -2.67
N VAL A 93 5.30 4.16 -1.52
CA VAL A 93 5.98 3.77 -0.28
C VAL A 93 5.53 2.37 0.15
N LEU A 94 4.22 2.09 0.15
CA LEU A 94 3.72 0.77 0.50
C LEU A 94 4.22 -0.31 -0.47
N LEU A 95 4.24 -0.06 -1.78
CA LEU A 95 4.80 -0.99 -2.76
C LEU A 95 6.29 -1.25 -2.49
N ASP A 96 7.08 -0.22 -2.17
CA ASP A 96 8.50 -0.41 -1.84
C ASP A 96 8.69 -1.27 -0.58
N LEU A 97 7.91 -1.01 0.47
CA LEU A 97 7.92 -1.80 1.70
C LEU A 97 7.52 -3.26 1.42
N LEU A 98 6.44 -3.47 0.66
CA LEU A 98 5.99 -4.82 0.26
C LEU A 98 7.04 -5.54 -0.60
N PHE A 99 7.77 -4.82 -1.46
CA PHE A 99 8.88 -5.40 -2.22
C PHE A 99 9.98 -5.91 -1.28
N ARG A 100 10.45 -5.05 -0.37
CA ARG A 100 11.53 -5.38 0.57
C ARG A 100 11.14 -6.57 1.46
N THR A 101 9.91 -6.60 1.95
CA THR A 101 9.38 -7.69 2.77
C THR A 101 9.22 -8.99 1.99
N ARG A 102 8.71 -8.95 0.76
CA ARG A 102 8.53 -10.17 -0.07
C ARG A 102 9.84 -10.74 -0.58
N PHE A 103 10.82 -9.88 -0.86
CA PHE A 103 12.09 -10.26 -1.45
C PHE A 103 13.27 -9.83 -0.56
N PRO A 104 13.37 -10.31 0.69
CA PRO A 104 14.33 -9.80 1.67
C PRO A 104 15.79 -9.96 1.24
N LYS A 105 16.09 -10.99 0.43
CA LYS A 105 17.42 -11.28 -0.09
C LYS A 105 17.76 -10.53 -1.39
N HIS A 106 16.86 -9.71 -1.92
CA HIS A 106 17.08 -9.00 -3.17
C HIS A 106 18.18 -7.93 -3.00
N PRO A 107 19.12 -7.75 -3.96
CA PRO A 107 20.22 -6.80 -3.84
C PRO A 107 19.80 -5.35 -3.56
N TYR A 108 18.63 -4.96 -4.06
CA TYR A 108 18.03 -3.64 -3.82
C TYR A 108 17.90 -3.28 -2.33
N ASN A 109 17.72 -4.27 -1.45
CA ASN A 109 17.49 -4.04 -0.03
C ASN A 109 18.78 -3.73 0.75
N LYS A 110 19.95 -3.74 0.09
CA LYS A 110 21.25 -3.42 0.70
C LYS A 110 21.53 -1.90 0.75
N HIS A 111 20.61 -1.11 0.22
CA HIS A 111 20.65 0.35 0.17
C HIS A 111 19.45 0.94 0.90
#